data_AF-A0A966WJ13-F1
#
_entry.id   AF-A0A966WJ13-F1
#
_cell.length_a   1.000
_cell.length_b   1.000
_cell.length_c   1.000
_cell.angle_alpha   90.00
_cell.angle_beta   90.00
_cell.angle_gamma   90.00
#
_symmetry.space_group_name_H-M   'P 1'
#
loop_
_entity.id
_entity.type
_entity.pdbx_description
1 polymer ?
#
loop_
_entity_poly.entity_id
_entity_poly.type
_entity_poly.pdbx_seq_one_letter_code
_entity_poly.pdbx_strand_id
1 'polypeptide(L)'
;MSHLQKPAWSGAHQAAQELLRQQQQGVVFTGLPPSLAPVELMQAYATQDALVESVASQHHTHISGYKIAITTPVMREFVGFDDAISGCVLADRVFQNGHRIHAHERQHLIIEFELALQFAEDLPPTTVAWTADSILEFIACAYPCLEIACGRPPARLM
;
A
#
# COMPACT_ATOMS: atom_id res chain seq x y z
N MET A 1 19.03 -12.80 -4.30
CA MET A 1 18.04 -11.92 -3.63
C MET A 1 18.73 -10.80 -2.85
N SER A 2 19.51 -9.93 -3.52
CA SER A 2 20.16 -8.78 -2.86
C SER A 2 19.32 -7.50 -2.89
N HIS A 3 18.18 -7.50 -3.59
CA HIS A 3 17.30 -6.34 -3.75
C HIS A 3 16.27 -6.17 -2.61
N LEU A 4 16.20 -7.10 -1.65
CA LEU A 4 15.24 -7.03 -0.53
C LEU A 4 15.79 -6.31 0.71
N GLN A 5 17.07 -5.94 0.73
CA GLN A 5 17.61 -5.10 1.80
C GLN A 5 17.18 -3.65 1.57
N LYS A 6 16.26 -3.18 2.40
CA LYS A 6 15.83 -1.77 2.39
C LYS A 6 17.03 -0.90 2.77
N PRO A 7 17.49 0.00 1.88
CA PRO A 7 18.58 0.89 2.22
C PRO A 7 18.16 1.80 3.36
N ALA A 8 19.11 2.17 4.22
CA ALA A 8 18.94 3.30 5.14
C ALA A 8 18.89 4.60 4.32
N TRP A 9 17.75 4.87 3.70
CA TRP A 9 17.52 6.10 2.95
C TRP A 9 17.06 7.19 3.91
N SER A 10 17.94 8.15 4.16
CA SER A 10 17.73 9.23 5.12
C SER A 10 16.55 10.14 4.79
N GLY A 11 16.00 10.08 3.58
CA GLY A 11 14.84 10.86 3.14
C GLY A 11 13.48 10.22 3.43
N ALA A 12 13.43 8.97 3.90
CA ALA A 12 12.18 8.23 4.09
C ALA A 12 11.18 8.92 5.01
N HIS A 13 11.67 9.39 6.16
CA HIS A 13 10.83 10.03 7.16
C HIS A 13 10.34 11.40 6.68
N GLN A 14 11.20 12.22 6.07
CA GLN A 14 10.78 13.54 5.54
C GLN A 14 9.79 13.39 4.38
N ALA A 15 10.02 12.41 3.48
CA ALA A 15 9.09 12.12 2.40
C ALA A 15 7.73 11.65 2.94
N ALA A 16 7.72 10.72 3.90
CA ALA A 16 6.51 10.27 4.57
C ALA A 16 5.76 11.40 5.29
N GLN A 17 6.49 12.27 6.00
CA GLN A 17 5.92 13.44 6.67
C GLN A 17 5.26 14.41 5.68
N GLU A 18 5.89 14.66 4.53
CA GLU A 18 5.31 15.53 3.50
C GLU A 18 4.07 14.90 2.85
N LEU A 19 4.08 13.60 2.56
CA LEU A 19 2.89 12.87 2.08
C LEU A 19 1.74 12.95 3.08
N LEU A 20 2.03 12.77 4.37
CA LEU A 20 1.06 12.81 5.45
C LEU A 20 0.51 14.23 5.66
N ARG A 21 1.38 15.25 5.61
CA ARG A 21 1.00 16.66 5.69
C ARG A 21 0.03 17.03 4.57
N GLN A 22 0.32 16.66 3.31
CA GLN A 22 -0.57 16.92 2.18
C GLN A 22 -1.94 16.24 2.40
N GLN A 23 -1.94 15.00 2.88
CA GLN A 23 -3.17 14.25 3.17
C GLN A 23 -4.00 14.92 4.28
N GLN A 24 -3.38 15.24 5.41
CA GLN A 24 -4.07 15.82 6.58
C GLN A 24 -4.62 17.22 6.30
N GLN A 25 -3.95 18.01 5.46
CA GLN A 25 -4.43 19.33 5.07
C GLN A 25 -5.46 19.29 3.94
N GLY A 26 -5.73 18.12 3.35
CA GLY A 26 -6.67 17.98 2.25
C GLY A 26 -6.29 18.78 1.00
N VAL A 27 -5.01 19.14 0.84
CA VAL A 27 -4.53 19.92 -0.32
C VAL A 27 -4.41 19.03 -1.56
N VAL A 28 -4.56 19.61 -2.74
CA VAL A 28 -4.32 18.90 -4.00
C VAL A 28 -2.91 18.34 -3.98
N PHE A 29 -2.77 17.03 -4.26
CA PHE A 29 -1.47 16.38 -4.25
C PHE A 29 -0.57 16.95 -5.34
N THR A 30 0.64 17.37 -4.98
CA THR A 30 1.60 17.96 -5.93
C THR A 30 2.82 17.08 -6.17
N GLY A 31 2.84 15.86 -5.66
CA GLY A 31 4.03 15.03 -5.60
C GLY A 31 4.98 15.45 -4.48
N LEU A 32 6.11 14.75 -4.40
CA LEU A 32 7.20 15.07 -3.48
C LEU A 32 8.18 16.04 -4.15
N PRO A 33 8.78 16.99 -3.41
CA PRO A 33 9.83 17.84 -3.95
C PRO A 33 11.02 16.97 -4.40
N PRO A 34 11.81 17.40 -5.42
CA PRO A 34 12.90 16.58 -5.97
C PRO A 34 13.93 16.10 -4.93
N SER A 35 14.14 16.85 -3.85
CA SER A 35 15.04 16.47 -2.75
C SER A 35 14.52 15.32 -1.88
N LEU A 36 13.22 15.04 -1.92
CA LEU A 36 12.54 14.00 -1.13
C LEU A 36 11.92 12.90 -1.99
N ALA A 37 11.87 13.08 -3.31
CA ALA A 37 11.27 12.10 -4.22
C ALA A 37 12.14 10.84 -4.30
N PRO A 38 11.59 9.65 -4.01
CA PRO A 38 12.28 8.39 -4.24
C PRO A 38 12.63 8.24 -5.72
N VAL A 39 13.89 7.89 -6.02
CA VAL A 39 14.36 7.61 -7.38
C VAL A 39 14.56 6.12 -7.64
N GLU A 40 14.58 5.32 -6.57
CA GLU A 40 14.69 3.85 -6.62
C GLU A 40 13.50 3.18 -5.93
N LEU A 41 13.14 1.97 -6.39
CA LEU A 41 12.03 1.20 -5.83
C LEU A 41 12.16 0.99 -4.32
N MET A 42 13.37 0.67 -3.85
CA MET A 42 13.60 0.42 -2.42
C MET A 42 13.54 1.69 -1.56
N GLN A 43 13.77 2.86 -2.15
CA GLN A 43 13.50 4.13 -1.47
C GLN A 43 12.00 4.36 -1.33
N ALA A 44 11.21 4.03 -2.36
CA ALA A 44 9.75 4.14 -2.30
C ALA A 44 9.15 3.23 -1.22
N TYR A 45 9.63 1.98 -1.12
CA TYR A 45 9.25 1.08 -0.03
C TYR A 45 9.69 1.58 1.35
N ALA A 46 10.87 2.19 1.46
CA ALA A 46 11.30 2.83 2.71
C ALA A 46 10.40 4.04 3.08
N THR A 47 9.95 4.86 2.11
CA THR A 47 8.93 5.90 2.35
C THR A 47 7.64 5.28 2.87
N GLN A 48 7.18 4.19 2.25
CA GLN A 48 5.94 3.52 2.61
C GLN A 48 6.00 3.01 4.04
N ASP A 49 7.10 2.35 4.43
CA ASP A 49 7.28 1.88 5.81
C ASP A 49 7.19 3.03 6.82
N ALA A 50 7.94 4.12 6.58
CA ALA A 50 7.95 5.28 7.47
C ALA A 50 6.56 5.96 7.56
N LEU A 51 5.82 6.00 6.45
CA LEU A 51 4.46 6.52 6.44
C LEU A 51 3.50 5.62 7.23
N VAL A 52 3.57 4.30 7.00
CA VAL A 52 2.73 3.30 7.68
C VAL A 52 3.00 3.31 9.18
N GLU A 53 4.26 3.36 9.60
CA GLU A 53 4.65 3.47 11.01
C GLU A 53 4.10 4.75 11.66
N SER A 54 4.22 5.88 10.96
CA SER A 54 3.71 7.17 11.44
C SER A 54 2.19 7.15 11.62
N VAL A 55 1.46 6.65 10.63
CA VAL A 55 -0.01 6.57 10.69
C VAL A 55 -0.46 5.55 11.72
N ALA A 56 0.17 4.38 11.79
CA ALA A 56 -0.15 3.34 12.76
C ALA A 56 0.00 3.85 14.20
N SER A 57 1.10 4.56 14.46
CA SER A 57 1.37 5.20 15.76
C SER A 57 0.34 6.28 16.09
N GLN A 58 0.01 7.18 15.15
CA GLN A 58 -1.00 8.22 15.36
C GLN A 58 -2.38 7.63 15.67
N HIS A 59 -2.76 6.57 14.95
CA HIS A 59 -4.07 5.93 15.06
C HIS A 59 -4.14 4.88 16.19
N HIS A 60 -3.02 4.58 16.85
CA HIS A 60 -2.92 3.53 17.87
C HIS A 60 -3.40 2.17 17.33
N THR A 61 -2.96 1.84 16.11
CA THR A 61 -3.37 0.65 15.34
C THR A 61 -2.14 -0.13 14.89
N HIS A 62 -2.36 -1.26 14.20
CA HIS A 62 -1.31 -2.12 13.66
C HIS A 62 -1.61 -2.52 12.22
N ILE A 63 -0.60 -3.05 11.53
CA ILE A 63 -0.77 -3.66 10.21
C ILE A 63 -1.54 -4.98 10.41
N SER A 64 -2.65 -5.13 9.69
CA SER A 64 -3.51 -6.32 9.71
C SER A 64 -3.42 -7.17 8.44
N GLY A 65 -2.74 -6.66 7.42
CA GLY A 65 -2.55 -7.37 6.16
C GLY A 65 -1.85 -6.53 5.12
N TYR A 66 -1.83 -7.06 3.90
CA TYR A 66 -1.17 -6.46 2.75
C TYR A 66 -2.11 -6.47 1.54
N LYS A 67 -1.92 -5.50 0.64
CA LYS A 67 -2.57 -5.47 -0.67
C LYS A 67 -1.52 -5.57 -1.76
N ILE A 68 -1.91 -6.10 -2.92
CA ILE A 68 -1.05 -6.22 -4.11
C ILE A 68 -1.77 -5.51 -5.26
N ALA A 69 -1.07 -4.66 -5.98
CA ALA A 69 -1.60 -3.94 -7.15
C ALA A 69 -0.69 -4.09 -8.37
N ILE A 70 -1.19 -3.67 -9.54
CA ILE A 70 -0.48 -3.76 -10.83
C ILE A 70 -0.18 -5.23 -11.19
N THR A 71 -1.19 -6.09 -11.03
CA THR A 71 -1.06 -7.54 -11.18
C THR A 71 -1.15 -8.02 -12.63
N THR A 72 -1.73 -7.22 -13.55
CA THR A 72 -1.90 -7.60 -14.96
C THR A 72 -0.82 -6.99 -15.86
N PRO A 73 -0.37 -7.70 -16.92
CA PRO A 73 0.61 -7.16 -17.87
C PRO A 73 0.18 -5.83 -18.51
N VAL A 74 -1.11 -5.69 -18.82
CA VAL A 74 -1.68 -4.46 -19.39
C VAL A 74 -1.52 -3.27 -18.43
N MET A 75 -1.75 -3.47 -17.13
CA MET A 75 -1.58 -2.41 -16.14
C MET A 75 -0.10 -2.08 -15.92
N ARG A 76 0.78 -3.09 -15.95
CA ARG A 76 2.24 -2.91 -15.86
C ARG A 76 2.78 -2.08 -17.02
N GLU A 77 2.32 -2.37 -18.24
CA GLU A 77 2.66 -1.59 -19.43
C GLU A 77 2.12 -0.16 -19.33
N PHE A 78 0.86 0.01 -18.93
CA PHE A 78 0.24 1.33 -18.78
C PHE A 78 0.97 2.22 -17.76
N VAL A 79 1.40 1.65 -16.62
CA VAL A 79 2.13 2.38 -15.57
C VAL A 79 3.63 2.52 -15.89
N GLY A 80 4.16 1.69 -16.80
CA GLY A 80 5.59 1.62 -17.09
C GLY A 80 6.41 0.95 -15.99
N PHE A 81 5.81 0.04 -15.23
CA PHE A 81 6.46 -0.69 -14.13
C PHE A 81 6.20 -2.18 -14.27
N ASP A 82 7.24 -2.96 -14.56
CA ASP A 82 7.16 -4.39 -14.90
C ASP A 82 7.19 -5.31 -13.67
N ASP A 83 6.47 -4.93 -12.61
CA ASP A 83 6.25 -5.80 -11.45
C ASP A 83 4.93 -5.42 -10.74
N ALA A 84 4.50 -6.26 -9.81
CA ALA A 84 3.45 -5.90 -8.88
C ALA A 84 4.01 -5.01 -7.76
N ILE A 85 3.14 -4.18 -7.17
CA ILE A 85 3.48 -3.38 -5.99
C ILE A 85 2.70 -3.86 -4.78
N SER A 86 3.31 -3.76 -3.60
CA SER A 86 2.66 -4.13 -2.34
C SER A 86 2.43 -2.92 -1.43
N GLY A 87 1.29 -2.92 -0.74
CA GLY A 87 0.93 -1.92 0.26
C GLY A 87 0.51 -2.56 1.58
N CYS A 88 0.56 -1.82 2.68
CA CYS A 88 0.11 -2.28 3.99
C CYS A 88 -1.34 -1.85 4.28
N VAL A 89 -2.11 -2.72 4.92
CA VAL A 89 -3.48 -2.46 5.37
C VAL A 89 -3.50 -2.39 6.89
N LEU A 90 -3.92 -1.24 7.44
CA LEU A 90 -4.06 -1.04 8.89
C LEU A 90 -5.38 -1.62 9.40
N ALA A 91 -5.38 -2.15 10.63
CA ALA A 91 -6.52 -2.86 11.22
C ALA A 91 -7.78 -1.97 11.34
N ASP A 92 -7.60 -0.69 11.62
CA ASP A 92 -8.66 0.33 11.72
C ASP A 92 -9.24 0.74 10.36
N ARG A 93 -8.72 0.18 9.26
CA ARG A 93 -9.22 0.38 7.89
C ARG A 93 -9.89 -0.86 7.31
N VAL A 94 -10.03 -1.93 8.09
CA VAL A 94 -10.75 -3.13 7.70
C VAL A 94 -12.15 -3.06 8.30
N PHE A 95 -13.15 -3.03 7.44
CA PHE A 95 -14.54 -2.86 7.85
C PHE A 95 -15.37 -4.09 7.49
N GLN A 96 -16.35 -4.40 8.34
CA GLN A 96 -17.35 -5.42 8.05
C GLN A 96 -18.34 -4.92 6.99
N ASN A 97 -18.99 -5.86 6.31
CA ASN A 97 -20.04 -5.56 5.34
C ASN A 97 -21.12 -4.65 5.96
N GLY A 98 -21.60 -3.67 5.18
CA GLY A 98 -22.58 -2.68 5.62
C GLY A 98 -22.01 -1.43 6.31
N HIS A 99 -20.68 -1.34 6.46
CA HIS A 99 -20.03 -0.11 6.95
C HIS A 99 -20.30 1.07 6.00
N ARG A 100 -20.51 2.26 6.57
CA ARG A 100 -20.79 3.48 5.83
C ARG A 100 -19.54 4.34 5.78
N ILE A 101 -19.16 4.75 4.57
CA ILE A 101 -18.06 5.69 4.33
C ILE A 101 -18.60 7.01 3.80
N HIS A 102 -17.94 8.11 4.18
CA HIS A 102 -18.25 9.44 3.67
C HIS A 102 -17.32 9.76 2.49
N ALA A 103 -17.89 9.77 1.28
CA ALA A 103 -17.10 9.98 0.06
C ALA A 103 -16.40 11.35 0.01
N HIS A 104 -17.03 12.39 0.60
CA HIS A 104 -16.50 13.75 0.60
C HIS A 104 -15.23 13.93 1.45
N GLU A 105 -14.90 12.96 2.32
CA GLU A 105 -13.64 12.95 3.09
C GLU A 105 -12.44 12.48 2.25
N ARG A 106 -12.66 12.07 0.99
CA ARG A 106 -11.64 11.51 0.10
C ARG A 106 -11.56 12.33 -1.19
N GLN A 107 -10.34 12.63 -1.65
CA GLN A 107 -10.14 13.48 -2.82
C GLN A 107 -10.56 12.81 -4.13
N HIS A 108 -10.08 11.58 -4.38
CA HIS A 108 -10.43 10.80 -5.57
C HIS A 108 -10.71 9.36 -5.14
N LEU A 109 -11.95 9.12 -4.72
CA LEU A 109 -12.38 7.79 -4.28
C LEU A 109 -12.46 6.84 -5.47
N ILE A 110 -11.80 5.69 -5.34
CA ILE A 110 -11.83 4.57 -6.27
C ILE A 110 -12.34 3.36 -5.48
N ILE A 111 -13.19 2.55 -6.12
CA ILE A 111 -13.65 1.27 -5.57
C ILE A 111 -13.13 0.17 -6.48
N GLU A 112 -12.40 -0.78 -5.91
CA GLU A 112 -11.86 -1.96 -6.60
C GLU A 112 -12.52 -3.22 -6.04
N PHE A 113 -12.78 -4.20 -6.91
CA PHE A 113 -13.34 -5.49 -6.54
C PHE A 113 -12.20 -6.50 -6.45
N GLU A 114 -12.01 -7.07 -5.27
CA GLU A 114 -10.84 -7.88 -4.95
C GLU A 114 -11.23 -9.20 -4.28
N LEU A 115 -10.26 -10.11 -4.19
CA LEU A 115 -10.32 -11.30 -3.34
C LEU A 115 -9.37 -11.12 -2.16
N ALA A 116 -9.90 -11.11 -0.95
CA ALA A 116 -9.10 -11.10 0.27
C ALA A 116 -8.85 -12.53 0.75
N LEU A 117 -7.57 -12.87 0.96
CA LEU A 117 -7.15 -14.16 1.49
C LEU A 117 -6.78 -14.00 2.95
N GLN A 118 -7.51 -14.66 3.85
CA GLN A 118 -7.19 -14.69 5.27
C GLN A 118 -6.25 -15.85 5.57
N PHE A 119 -5.11 -15.53 6.19
CA PHE A 119 -4.17 -16.53 6.67
C PHE A 119 -4.65 -17.13 8.00
N ALA A 120 -4.54 -18.45 8.15
CA ALA A 120 -4.87 -19.19 9.37
C ALA A 120 -3.78 -19.01 10.44
N GLU A 121 -2.54 -18.86 9.99
CA GLU A 121 -1.34 -18.73 10.82
C GLU A 121 -0.26 -17.95 10.07
N ASP A 122 0.77 -17.53 10.80
CA ASP A 122 1.91 -16.83 10.22
C ASP A 122 2.72 -17.73 9.28
N LEU A 123 3.20 -17.16 8.18
CA LEU A 123 4.07 -17.88 7.25
C LEU A 123 5.45 -18.11 7.88
N PRO A 124 5.98 -19.34 7.86
CA PRO A 124 7.30 -19.61 8.39
C PRO A 124 8.38 -18.91 7.53
N PRO A 125 9.45 -18.37 8.14
CA PRO A 125 10.57 -17.81 7.40
C PRO A 125 11.20 -18.86 6.48
N THR A 126 11.37 -18.52 5.21
CA THR A 126 11.94 -19.44 4.21
C THR A 126 12.75 -18.66 3.17
N THR A 127 13.76 -19.33 2.60
CA THR A 127 14.50 -18.85 1.44
C THR A 127 13.94 -19.37 0.11
N VAL A 128 12.99 -20.31 0.18
CA VAL A 128 12.29 -20.88 -0.97
C VAL A 128 11.06 -20.01 -1.26
N ALA A 129 10.88 -19.63 -2.53
CA ALA A 129 9.72 -18.87 -2.94
C ALA A 129 8.43 -19.66 -2.73
N TRP A 130 7.40 -19.00 -2.20
CA TRP A 130 6.06 -19.56 -2.10
C TRP A 130 5.46 -19.78 -3.49
N THR A 131 4.77 -20.91 -3.67
CA THR A 131 3.98 -21.21 -4.87
C THR A 131 2.50 -21.14 -4.51
N ALA A 132 1.63 -21.16 -5.53
CA ALA A 132 0.19 -21.26 -5.31
C ALA A 132 -0.17 -22.51 -4.48
N ASP A 133 0.47 -23.65 -4.73
CA ASP A 133 0.18 -24.87 -4.00
C ASP A 133 0.70 -24.82 -2.56
N SER A 134 1.93 -24.33 -2.34
CA SER A 134 2.52 -24.31 -0.99
C SER A 134 1.94 -23.25 -0.07
N ILE A 135 1.38 -22.17 -0.62
CA ILE A 135 0.75 -21.12 0.20
C ILE A 135 -0.66 -21.49 0.64
N LEU A 136 -1.36 -22.36 -0.11
CA LEU A 136 -2.77 -22.69 0.13
C LEU A 136 -3.01 -23.32 1.50
N GLU A 137 -2.06 -24.10 2.02
CA GLU A 137 -2.15 -24.72 3.35
C GLU A 137 -2.29 -23.69 4.48
N PHE A 138 -1.82 -22.46 4.26
CA PHE A 138 -1.86 -21.37 5.23
C PHE A 138 -3.10 -20.48 5.09
N ILE A 139 -3.95 -20.71 4.08
CA ILE A 139 -5.15 -19.88 3.85
C ILE A 139 -6.35 -20.49 4.57
N ALA A 140 -6.89 -19.76 5.54
CA ALA A 140 -8.11 -20.14 6.24
C ALA A 140 -9.36 -19.95 5.36
N CYS A 141 -9.43 -18.82 4.65
CA CYS A 141 -10.61 -18.45 3.90
C CYS A 141 -10.31 -17.44 2.80
N ALA A 142 -11.15 -17.42 1.76
CA ALA A 142 -11.17 -16.41 0.72
C ALA A 142 -12.50 -15.65 0.77
N TYR A 143 -12.43 -14.32 0.77
CA TYR A 143 -13.58 -13.44 0.84
C TYR A 143 -13.66 -12.56 -0.40
N PRO A 144 -14.87 -12.31 -0.96
CA PRO A 144 -15.06 -11.15 -1.82
C PRO A 144 -14.81 -9.89 -0.98
N CYS A 145 -14.02 -8.96 -1.52
CA CYS A 145 -13.61 -7.75 -0.83
C CYS A 145 -13.78 -6.53 -1.75
N LEU A 146 -14.01 -5.37 -1.14
CA LEU A 146 -13.93 -4.08 -1.81
C LEU A 146 -12.75 -3.31 -1.25
N GLU A 147 -11.80 -2.92 -2.10
CA GLU A 147 -10.78 -1.94 -1.71
C GLU A 147 -11.31 -0.53 -1.99
N ILE A 148 -11.25 0.33 -0.97
CA ILE A 148 -11.55 1.76 -1.10
C ILE A 148 -10.22 2.50 -1.19
N ALA A 149 -9.77 2.76 -2.41
CA ALA A 149 -8.55 3.50 -2.67
C ALA A 149 -8.82 5.00 -2.82
N CYS A 150 -7.80 5.82 -2.53
CA CYS A 150 -7.83 7.25 -2.82
C CYS A 150 -6.69 7.59 -3.77
N GLY A 151 -7.04 7.89 -5.02
CA GLY A 151 -6.11 8.41 -6.00
C GLY A 151 -5.57 9.77 -5.55
N ARG A 152 -4.28 10.00 -5.79
CA ARG A 152 -3.65 11.31 -5.61
C ARG A 152 -2.86 11.66 -6.88
N PRO A 153 -3.52 11.78 -8.05
CA PRO A 153 -2.82 12.22 -9.25
C PRO A 153 -2.37 13.68 -9.04
N PRO A 154 -1.16 14.07 -9.50
CA PRO A 154 -0.84 15.48 -9.64
C PRO A 154 -1.85 16.12 -10.60
N ALA A 155 -2.13 17.41 -10.43
CA ALA A 155 -3.18 18.16 -11.14
C ALA A 155 -3.07 18.20 -12.70
N ARG A 156 -2.16 17.45 -13.32
CA ARG A 156 -1.87 17.46 -14.77
C ARG A 156 -2.22 16.17 -15.52
N LEU A 157 -3.02 15.27 -14.95
CA LEU A 157 -3.47 14.05 -15.63
C LEU A 157 -5.00 13.95 -15.74
N MET A 158 -5.67 15.09 -15.94
CA MET A 158 -7.05 15.16 -16.45
C MET A 158 -7.08 15.90 -17.78
#